data_AF-A0A7Y1XPJ6-F1
#
_entry.id   AF-A0A7Y1XPJ6-F1
#
_cell.length_a   1.000
_cell.length_b   1.000
_cell.length_c   1.000
_cell.angle_alpha   90.00
_cell.angle_beta   90.00
_cell.angle_gamma   90.00
#
_symmetry.space_group_name_H-M   'P 1'
#
loop_
_entity.id
_entity.type
_entity.pdbx_description
1 polymer ?
#
loop_
_entity_poly.entity_id
_entity_poly.type
_entity_poly.pdbx_seq_one_letter_code
_entity_poly.pdbx_strand_id
1 'polypeptide(L)' 'MTSKKPRFEKISPNFGSSVLVRQHSEKIENKTGFWHFHPELELVYVNKGKGKRHIGNHLSYFNNSQLILIGSNLPHHG' A
#
# COMPACT_ATOMS: atom_id res chain seq x y z
N MET A 1 -17.05 16.08 -8.92
CA MET A 1 -16.16 14.91 -8.88
C MET A 1 -16.63 14.00 -7.75
N THR A 2 -17.11 12.79 -8.06
CA THR A 2 -17.54 11.83 -7.04
C THR A 2 -16.31 11.31 -6.30
N SER A 3 -16.15 11.71 -5.03
CA SER A 3 -15.11 11.16 -4.15
C SER A 3 -15.35 9.67 -3.94
N LYS A 4 -14.44 8.83 -4.45
CA LYS A 4 -14.51 7.38 -4.28
C LYS A 4 -14.11 7.06 -2.84
N LYS A 5 -15.05 6.58 -2.02
CA LYS A 5 -14.75 6.19 -0.62
C LYS A 5 -13.69 5.08 -0.60
N PRO A 6 -12.70 5.13 0.31
CA PRO A 6 -11.73 4.05 0.44
C PRO A 6 -12.44 2.78 0.91
N ARG A 7 -12.00 1.63 0.40
CA ARG A 7 -12.56 0.33 0.75
C ARG A 7 -11.72 -0.33 1.84
N PHE A 8 -12.37 -1.04 2.75
CA PHE A 8 -11.66 -1.88 3.71
C PHE A 8 -10.95 -3.02 2.97
N GLU A 9 -9.63 -3.18 3.18
CA GLU A 9 -8.89 -4.38 2.78
C GLU A 9 -8.74 -5.30 3.99
N LYS A 10 -9.18 -6.54 3.86
CA LYS A 10 -8.94 -7.54 4.90
C LYS A 10 -7.52 -8.09 4.76
N ILE A 11 -6.68 -7.82 5.74
CA ILE A 11 -5.37 -8.47 5.89
C ILE A 11 -5.56 -9.78 6.66
N SER A 12 -4.93 -10.86 6.20
CA SER A 12 -5.01 -12.18 6.83
C SER A 12 -3.65 -12.85 6.77
N PRO A 13 -2.81 -12.69 7.82
CA PRO A 13 -1.56 -13.41 7.95
C PRO A 13 -1.77 -14.93 8.02
N ASN A 14 -0.70 -15.68 7.83
CA ASN A 14 -0.70 -17.13 8.05
C ASN A 14 -0.96 -17.46 9.52
N PHE A 15 -1.51 -18.64 9.80
CA PHE A 15 -1.74 -19.12 11.15
C PHE A 15 -0.48 -19.00 12.02
N GLY A 16 -0.62 -18.44 13.23
CA GLY A 16 0.50 -18.19 14.14
C GLY A 16 1.38 -16.99 13.81
N SER A 17 1.08 -16.23 12.75
CA SER A 17 1.83 -15.01 12.40
C SER A 17 1.02 -13.74 12.70
N SER A 18 1.69 -12.73 13.23
CA SER A 18 1.16 -11.36 13.34
C SER A 18 1.56 -10.47 12.15
N VAL A 19 2.35 -10.99 11.20
CA VAL A 19 2.89 -10.25 10.06
C VAL A 19 2.56 -10.95 8.75
N LEU A 20 2.09 -10.19 7.77
CA LEU A 20 1.97 -10.62 6.38
C LEU A 20 3.08 -9.97 5.56
N VAL A 21 3.83 -10.77 4.81
CA VAL A 21 4.86 -10.29 3.88
C VAL A 21 4.43 -10.57 2.46
N ARG A 22 4.43 -9.54 1.61
CA ARG A 22 4.16 -9.65 0.17
C ARG A 22 5.40 -9.16 -0.59
N GLN A 23 5.95 -9.99 -1.47
CA GLN A 23 7.04 -9.61 -2.36
C GLN A 23 6.55 -9.61 -3.80
N HIS A 24 6.81 -8.52 -4.52
CA HIS A 24 6.47 -8.37 -5.92
C HIS A 24 7.78 -8.27 -6.72
N SER A 25 8.23 -9.38 -7.30
CA SER A 25 9.47 -9.46 -8.09
C SER A 25 9.24 -9.36 -9.60
N GLU A 26 8.03 -9.71 -10.05
CA GLU A 26 7.65 -9.65 -11.45
C GLU A 26 7.05 -8.29 -11.79
N LYS A 27 7.23 -7.89 -13.06
CA LYS A 27 6.55 -6.72 -13.59
C LYS A 27 5.05 -7.02 -13.57
N ILE A 28 4.35 -6.45 -12.60
CA ILE A 28 2.91 -6.62 -12.47
C ILE A 28 2.25 -5.85 -13.61
N GLU A 29 1.94 -6.55 -14.69
CA GLU A 29 1.00 -6.05 -15.69
C GLU A 29 -0.42 -6.33 -15.15
N ASN A 30 -1.18 -5.27 -14.87
CA ASN A 30 -2.62 -5.29 -14.58
C ASN A 30 -3.11 -5.67 -13.16
N LYS A 31 -2.29 -5.67 -12.09
CA LYS A 31 -2.85 -5.41 -10.73
C LYS A 31 -2.70 -3.94 -10.41
N THR A 32 -3.77 -3.21 -10.63
CA THR A 32 -3.88 -1.84 -10.12
C THR A 32 -4.17 -1.91 -8.63
N GLY A 33 -3.36 -1.23 -7.82
CA GLY A 33 -3.78 -0.89 -6.47
C GLY A 33 -5.15 -0.19 -6.51
N PHE A 34 -5.86 -0.20 -5.39
CA PHE A 34 -7.09 0.56 -5.25
C PHE A 34 -7.02 1.43 -4.00
N TRP A 35 -7.91 2.41 -3.90
CA TRP A 35 -8.00 3.28 -2.72
C TRP A 35 -8.60 2.50 -1.53
N HIS A 36 -7.80 2.24 -0.50
CA HIS A 36 -8.16 1.32 0.59
C HIS A 36 -7.58 1.74 1.94
N PHE A 37 -8.03 1.05 3.00
CA PHE A 37 -7.52 1.18 4.36
C PHE A 37 -7.64 -0.16 5.10
N HIS A 38 -6.81 -0.35 6.13
CA HIS A 38 -6.84 -1.52 7.01
C HIS A 38 -6.28 -1.14 8.41
N PRO A 39 -6.57 -1.90 9.48
CA PRO A 39 -6.14 -1.55 10.84
C PRO A 39 -4.64 -1.81 11.10
N GLU A 40 -3.97 -2.59 10.26
CA GLU A 40 -2.57 -2.94 10.43
C GLU A 40 -1.64 -1.75 10.09
N LEU A 41 -0.41 -1.78 10.62
CA LEU A 41 0.66 -0.93 10.12
C LEU A 41 1.25 -1.57 8.86
N GLU A 42 1.50 -0.78 7.84
CA GLU A 42 2.10 -1.27 6.59
C GLU A 42 3.46 -0.63 6.33
N LEU A 43 4.46 -1.48 6.07
CA LEU A 43 5.81 -1.08 5.72
C LEU A 43 6.09 -1.47 4.27
N VAL A 44 6.28 -0.47 3.41
CA VAL A 44 6.56 -0.67 1.99
C VAL A 44 8.00 -0.30 1.70
N TYR A 45 8.74 -1.22 1.08
CA TYR A 45 10.06 -0.94 0.51
C TYR A 45 10.01 -1.02 -1.01
N VAL A 46 10.44 0.05 -1.67
CA VAL A 46 10.49 0.12 -3.14
C VAL A 46 11.89 -0.26 -3.60
N ASN A 47 12.02 -1.47 -4.14
CA ASN A 47 13.24 -1.92 -4.81
C ASN A 47 13.13 -1.71 -6.33
N LYS A 48 13.95 -0.81 -6.88
CA LYS A 48 14.04 -0.48 -8.32
C LYS A 48 12.72 0.00 -8.95
N GLY A 49 12.08 1.01 -8.36
CA GLY A 49 10.83 1.59 -8.86
C GLY A 49 10.71 3.09 -8.64
N LYS A 50 9.76 3.73 -9.34
CA LYS A 50 9.33 5.11 -9.11
C LYS A 50 7.88 5.28 -9.53
N GLY A 51 7.16 6.20 -8.91
CA GLY A 51 5.74 6.38 -9.21
C GLY A 51 5.08 7.44 -8.36
N LYS A 52 3.75 7.51 -8.44
CA LYS A 52 2.92 8.35 -7.57
C LYS A 52 2.41 7.50 -6.41
N ARG A 53 2.34 8.10 -5.23
CA ARG A 53 1.66 7.56 -4.05
C ARG A 53 0.62 8.55 -3.56
N HIS A 54 -0.47 8.01 -3.04
CA HIS A 54 -1.49 8.78 -2.37
C HIS A 54 -1.71 8.17 -0.99
N ILE A 55 -1.43 8.94 0.07
CA ILE A 55 -1.53 8.50 1.46
C ILE A 55 -2.25 9.59 2.25
N GLY A 56 -3.43 9.28 2.77
CA GLY A 56 -4.34 10.24 3.38
C GLY A 56 -4.66 11.39 2.43
N ASN A 57 -4.30 12.60 2.83
CA ASN A 57 -4.46 13.82 2.02
C ASN A 57 -3.17 14.23 1.27
N HIS A 58 -2.13 13.39 1.31
CA HIS A 58 -0.82 13.70 0.73
C HIS A 58 -0.59 12.94 -0.58
N LEU A 59 -0.61 13.68 -1.69
CA LEU A 59 -0.28 13.19 -3.02
C LEU A 59 1.18 13.54 -3.34
N SER A 60 2.03 12.53 -3.57
CA SER A 60 3.46 12.74 -3.81
C SER A 60 4.05 11.66 -4.70
N TYR A 61 5.34 11.79 -5.02
CA TYR A 61 6.09 10.77 -5.76
C TYR A 61 6.94 9.93 -4.81
N PHE A 62 7.14 8.67 -5.17
CA PHE A 62 8.15 7.80 -4.58
C PHE A 62 9.22 7.45 -5.60
N ASN A 63 10.42 7.17 -5.09
CA ASN A 63 11.61 6.85 -5.88
C ASN A 63 12.21 5.52 -5.41
N ASN A 64 13.27 5.08 -6.10
CA ASN A 64 14.00 3.86 -5.76
C ASN A 64 14.55 3.93 -4.31
N SER A 65 14.58 2.78 -3.65
CA SER A 65 15.06 2.59 -2.29
C SER A 65 14.30 3.39 -1.24
N GLN A 66 13.05 3.81 -1.53
CA GLN A 66 12.21 4.41 -0.51
C GLN A 66 11.65 3.35 0.45
N LEU A 67 11.68 3.70 1.74
CA LEU A 67 11.00 3.01 2.82
C LEU A 67 9.84 3.88 3.29
N ILE A 68 8.65 3.33 3.36
CA ILE A 68 7.41 4.05 3.68
C ILE A 68 6.70 3.28 4.79
N LEU A 69 6.47 3.94 5.92
CA LEU A 69 5.60 3.44 6.98
C LEU A 69 4.24 4.12 6.87
N ILE A 70 3.18 3.33 6.76
CA ILE A 70 1.79 3.78 6.66
C ILE A 70 1.08 3.43 7.97
N GLY A 71 0.38 4.42 8.52
CA GLY A 71 -0.35 4.29 9.77
C GLY A 71 -1.66 3.51 9.64
N SER A 72 -2.11 2.96 10.77
CA SER A 72 -3.37 2.24 10.90
C SER A 72 -4.57 3.05 10.41
N ASN A 73 -5.48 2.41 9.68
CA ASN A 73 -6.72 2.97 9.13
C ASN A 73 -6.53 4.21 8.24
N LEU A 74 -5.29 4.49 7.80
CA LEU A 74 -5.01 5.61 6.92
C LEU A 74 -5.31 5.22 5.47
N PRO A 75 -6.24 5.91 4.78
CA PRO A 75 -6.52 5.60 3.39
C PRO A 75 -5.29 5.77 2.50
N HIS A 76 -4.96 4.78 1.67
CA HIS A 76 -3.83 4.85 0.76
C HIS A 76 -4.09 4.10 -0.54
N HIS A 77 -3.20 4.31 -1.52
CA HIS A 77 -3.17 3.59 -2.78
C HIS A 77 -1.83 2.88 -2.89
N GLY A 78 -1.87 1.55 -3.00
CA GLY A 78 -0.71 0.71 -3.29
C GLY A 78 -0.21 0.87 -4.73
#